data_AF-A0A957ZMT2-F1
#
_entry.id   AF-A0A957ZMT2-F1
#
_cell.length_a   1.000
_cell.length_b   1.000
_cell.length_c   1.000
_cell.angle_alpha   90.00
_cell.angle_beta   90.00
_cell.angle_gamma   90.00
#
_symmetry.space_group_name_H-M   'P 1'
#
loop_
_entity.id
_entity.type
_entity.pdbx_description
1 polymer ?
#
loop_
_entity_poly.entity_id
_entity_poly.type
_entity_poly.pdbx_seq_one_letter_code
_entity_poly.pdbx_strand_id
1 'polypeptide(L)' 'YDQAGLMVRVDAEHWIKTGIEYVHGVQYVSAVVTNDFSDWAVAPLPQNPPAIWLRLVRKAEAVEIFYSLDGAAYTL' A
#
# COMPACT_ATOMS: atom_id res chain seq x y z
N TYR A 1 -11.77 -9.90 3.16
CA TYR A 1 -11.34 -8.64 2.54
C TYR A 1 -10.26 -8.99 1.55
N ASP A 2 -10.50 -8.70 0.28
CA ASP A 2 -9.57 -9.08 -0.78
C ASP A 2 -8.45 -8.05 -0.81
N GLN A 3 -7.20 -8.53 -0.91
CA GLN A 3 -6.01 -7.69 -0.89
C GLN A 3 -5.04 -8.10 -1.99
N ALA A 4 -4.46 -7.12 -2.67
CA ALA A 4 -3.42 -7.34 -3.67
C ALA A 4 -2.46 -6.14 -3.72
N GLY A 5 -1.17 -6.41 -3.85
CA GLY A 5 -0.15 -5.35 -3.91
C GLY A 5 1.27 -5.86 -3.74
N LEU A 6 2.10 -5.04 -3.10
CA LEU A 6 3.53 -5.28 -2.89
C LEU A 6 3.83 -5.55 -1.42
N MET A 7 4.88 -6.33 -1.17
CA MET A 7 5.39 -6.61 0.17
C MET A 7 6.91 -6.42 0.20
N VAL A 8 7.39 -5.76 1.26
CA VAL A 8 8.80 -5.75 1.67
C VAL A 8 8.88 -6.55 2.96
N ARG A 9 9.64 -7.64 2.96
CA ARG A 9 9.68 -8.57 4.10
C ARG A 9 11.12 -8.84 4.49
N VAL A 10 11.40 -8.65 5.78
CA VAL A 10 12.63 -9.14 6.41
C VAL A 10 12.33 -10.49 7.05
N ASP A 11 11.31 -10.54 7.90
CA ASP A 11 10.89 -11.76 8.61
C ASP A 11 9.39 -11.73 8.97
N ALA A 12 8.98 -12.54 9.96
CA ALA A 12 7.60 -12.65 10.39
C ALA A 12 7.08 -11.46 11.21
N GLU A 13 7.96 -10.76 11.90
CA GLU A 13 7.67 -9.65 12.82
C GLU A 13 8.07 -8.29 12.21
N HIS A 14 8.82 -8.30 11.10
CA HIS A 14 9.30 -7.12 10.39
C HIS A 14 8.95 -7.16 8.90
N TRP A 15 7.87 -6.49 8.52
CA TRP A 15 7.42 -6.41 7.13
C TRP A 15 6.54 -5.19 6.87
N ILE A 16 6.45 -4.82 5.60
CA ILE A 16 5.53 -3.80 5.09
C ILE A 16 4.70 -4.47 3.99
N LYS A 17 3.37 -4.33 4.04
CA LYS A 17 2.50 -4.63 2.90
C LYS A 17 1.79 -3.37 2.46
N THR A 18 1.57 -3.21 1.17
CA THR A 18 0.81 -2.10 0.62
C THR A 18 0.10 -2.50 -0.66
N GLY A 19 -1.08 -1.93 -0.91
CA GLY A 19 -1.82 -2.15 -2.14
C GLY A 19 -3.28 -1.80 -1.99
N ILE A 20 -4.12 -2.49 -2.76
CA ILE A 20 -5.56 -2.36 -2.67
C ILE A 20 -6.10 -3.31 -1.61
N GLU A 21 -6.99 -2.79 -0.77
CA GLU A 21 -7.93 -3.57 0.03
C GLU A 21 -9.36 -3.26 -0.42
N TYR A 22 -10.14 -4.29 -0.74
CA TYR A 22 -11.54 -4.13 -1.15
C TYR A 22 -12.48 -4.44 0.01
N VAL A 23 -13.20 -3.41 0.46
CA VAL A 23 -14.01 -3.43 1.67
C VAL A 23 -15.35 -2.75 1.38
N HIS A 24 -16.46 -3.46 1.60
CA HIS A 24 -17.82 -2.93 1.44
C HIS A 24 -18.10 -2.20 0.11
N GLY A 25 -17.52 -2.68 -0.99
CA GLY A 25 -17.74 -2.08 -2.32
C GLY A 25 -16.80 -0.92 -2.66
N VAL A 26 -15.84 -0.60 -1.78
CA VAL A 26 -14.87 0.49 -1.96
C VAL A 26 -13.46 -0.08 -1.94
N GLN A 27 -12.64 0.35 -2.91
CA GLN A 27 -11.21 0.12 -2.91
C GLN A 27 -10.50 1.14 -2.02
N TYR A 28 -9.57 0.67 -1.21
CA TYR A 28 -8.68 1.49 -0.39
C TYR A 28 -7.25 1.23 -0.82
N VAL A 29 -6.45 2.28 -1.00
CA VAL A 29 -4.99 2.14 -0.94
C VAL A 29 -4.61 2.07 0.52
N SER A 30 -3.87 1.06 0.92
CA SER A 30 -3.42 0.89 2.29
C SER A 30 -1.92 0.61 2.38
N ALA A 31 -1.36 0.88 3.55
CA ALA A 31 -0.07 0.38 3.97
C ALA A 31 -0.20 -0.15 5.40
N VAL A 32 0.32 -1.35 5.65
CA VAL A 32 0.54 -1.87 7.00
C VAL A 32 2.03 -2.02 7.20
N VAL A 33 2.55 -1.37 8.24
CA VAL A 33 3.93 -1.50 8.68
C VAL A 33 3.91 -2.34 9.95
N THR A 34 4.59 -3.47 9.92
CA THR A 34 4.75 -4.35 11.07
C THR A 34 6.20 -4.32 11.51
N ASN A 35 6.41 -3.83 12.73
CA ASN A 35 7.67 -3.82 13.47
C ASN A 35 7.33 -4.19 14.91
N ASP A 36 7.26 -5.50 15.17
CA ASP A 36 6.62 -6.15 16.33
C ASP A 36 5.10 -5.93 16.42
N PHE A 37 4.65 -4.70 16.23
CA PHE A 37 3.25 -4.29 16.15
C PHE A 37 2.92 -3.77 14.76
N SER A 38 1.65 -3.90 14.38
CA SER A 38 1.17 -3.43 13.08
C SER A 38 0.50 -2.07 13.20
N ASP A 39 0.98 -1.10 12.43
CA ASP A 39 0.35 0.19 12.20
C ASP A 39 -0.27 0.21 10.79
N TRP A 40 -1.45 0.79 10.64
CA TRP A 40 -2.26 0.73 9.42
C TRP A 40 -2.73 2.11 8.97
N ALA A 41 -2.31 2.49 7.77
CA ALA A 41 -2.77 3.68 7.07
C ALA A 41 -3.67 3.30 5.89
N VAL A 42 -4.76 4.04 5.69
CA VAL A 42 -5.72 3.84 4.58
C VAL A 42 -6.13 5.15 3.94
N ALA A 43 -6.28 5.12 2.62
CA ALA A 43 -6.86 6.19 1.82
C ALA A 43 -7.93 5.58 0.88
N PRO A 44 -9.18 6.08 0.89
CA PRO A 44 -10.22 5.58 0.00
C PRO A 44 -9.95 5.98 -1.46
N LEU A 45 -10.31 5.09 -2.40
CA LEU A 45 -10.41 5.37 -3.83
C LEU A 45 -11.87 5.17 -4.29
N PRO A 46 -12.77 6.18 -4.08
CA PRO A 46 -14.21 6.03 -4.33
C PRO A 46 -14.57 5.64 -5.77
N GLN A 47 -13.70 5.94 -6.73
CA GLN A 47 -13.88 5.64 -8.15
C GLN A 47 -13.60 4.17 -8.51
N ASN A 48 -13.13 3.34 -7.57
CA ASN A 48 -12.84 1.91 -7.78
C ASN A 48 -12.12 1.64 -9.11
N PRO A 49 -10.91 2.20 -9.31
CA PRO A 49 -10.22 2.09 -10.58
C PRO A 49 -9.94 0.62 -10.93
N PRO A 50 -9.90 0.27 -12.23
CA PRO A 50 -9.64 -1.11 -12.65
C PRO A 50 -8.21 -1.56 -12.34
N ALA A 51 -7.28 -0.62 -12.19
CA ALA A 51 -5.90 -0.86 -11.81
C ALA A 51 -5.31 0.38 -11.12
N ILE A 52 -4.25 0.15 -10.35
CA ILE A 52 -3.37 1.21 -9.83
C ILE A 52 -1.92 0.81 -10.08
N TRP A 53 -1.03 1.79 -10.06
CA TRP A 53 0.41 1.56 -9.99
C TRP A 53 0.92 1.82 -8.59
N LEU A 54 1.80 0.94 -8.12
CA LEU A 54 2.49 1.07 -6.84
C LEU A 54 3.98 1.28 -7.10
N ARG A 55 4.59 2.16 -6.30
CA ARG A 55 6.03 2.40 -6.31
C ARG A 55 6.52 2.47 -4.88
N LEU A 56 7.47 1.61 -4.53
CA LEU A 56 8.15 1.64 -3.24
C LEU A 56 9.57 2.14 -3.45
N VAL A 57 9.99 3.14 -2.69
CA VAL A 57 11.33 3.70 -2.75
C VAL A 57 11.95 3.57 -1.37
N ARG A 58 13.05 2.81 -1.27
CA ARG A 58 13.87 2.78 -0.06
C ARG A 58 14.92 3.90 -0.11
N LYS A 59 14.89 4.81 0.86
CA LYS A 59 15.89 5.87 1.05
C LYS A 59 16.53 5.71 2.42
N ALA A 60 17.76 5.19 2.46
CA ALA A 60 18.43 4.81 3.70
C ALA A 60 17.52 3.90 4.57
N GLU A 61 17.06 4.40 5.72
CA GLU A 61 16.21 3.65 6.66
C GLU A 61 14.71 3.87 6.45
N ALA A 62 14.32 4.76 5.53
CA ALA A 62 12.92 5.01 5.21
C ALA A 62 12.46 4.20 3.99
N VAL A 63 11.18 3.81 4.01
CA VAL A 63 10.45 3.31 2.84
C VAL A 63 9.31 4.28 2.56
N GLU A 64 9.35 4.89 1.38
CA GLU A 64 8.27 5.72 0.86
C GLU A 64 7.40 4.86 -0.06
N ILE A 65 6.08 4.93 0.13
CA ILE A 65 5.09 4.16 -0.63
C ILE A 65 4.28 5.15 -1.43
N PHE A 66 4.32 5.03 -2.75
CA PHE A 66 3.54 5.86 -3.64
C PHE A 66 2.52 5.03 -4.41
N TYR A 67 1.38 5.63 -4.71
CA TYR A 67 0.41 5.09 -5.66
C TYR A 67 0.14 6.07 -6.80
N SER A 68 -0.33 5.55 -7.93
CA SER A 68 -0.73 6.34 -9.09
C SER A 68 -1.91 5.70 -9.82
N LEU A 69 -2.78 6.54 -10.39
CA LEU A 69 -3.93 6.10 -11.18
C LEU A 69 -3.64 6.07 -12.70
N ASP A 70 -2.57 6.73 -13.13
CA ASP A 70 -2.21 6.90 -14.55
C ASP A 70 -0.79 6.37 -14.89
N GLY A 71 0.02 6.09 -13.87
CA GLY A 71 1.40 5.60 -14.01
C GLY A 71 2.41 6.72 -14.23
N ALA A 72 1.98 7.97 -14.19
CA ALA A 72 2.79 9.15 -14.41
C ALA A 72 2.82 10.05 -13.17
N ALA A 73 1.66 10.39 -12.62
CA ALA A 73 1.52 11.21 -11.41
C ALA A 73 1.39 10.32 -10.17
N TYR A 74 2.34 10.45 -9.24
CA TYR A 74 2.40 9.63 -8.03
C TYR A 74 2.07 10.46 -6.79
N THR A 75 1.20 9.90 -5.95
CA THR A 75 0.85 10.40 -4.62
C THR A 75 1.61 9.58 -3.59
N LEU A 76 2.24 10.25 -2.62
CA LEU A 76 2.84 9.64 -1.43
C LEU A 76 1.75 9.33 -0.40
#